data_AF-A0A6L4ZLK0-F1
#
_entry.id   AF-A0A6L4ZLK0-F1
#
_cell.length_a   1.000
_cell.length_b   1.000
_cell.length_c   1.000
_cell.angle_alpha   90.00
_cell.angle_beta   90.00
_cell.angle_gamma   90.00
#
_symmetry.space_group_name_H-M   'P 1'
#
loop_
_entity.id
_entity.type
_entity.pdbx_description
1 polymer ?
#
loop_
_entity_poly.entity_id
_entity_poly.type
_entity_poly.pdbx_seq_one_letter_code
_entity_poly.pdbx_strand_id
1 'polypeptide(L)'
;MSELDNKEEIQKYQGYNIQGSLLKARMLYIHVNYGVASVKQVLETLPQEAKEILTKSIYIGEWYPITVLMLLDQAISKILAPDNDKIYEELGAFSAGVNLSGAYEPLTRKNIHEFLELTALLHKTYQDFGDAQYLRLANNAALVQFLYPILPPEKFC
;
A
#
# COMPACT_ATOMS: atom_id res chain seq x y z
N MET A 1 7.36 17.53 -11.50
CA MET A 1 7.61 16.23 -12.15
C MET A 1 7.92 15.24 -11.04
N SER A 2 6.96 14.37 -10.73
CA SER A 2 7.13 13.34 -9.70
C SER A 2 8.18 12.34 -10.18
N GLU A 3 9.27 12.16 -9.43
CA GLU A 3 10.41 11.28 -9.74
C GLU A 3 10.05 9.81 -10.04
N LEU A 4 8.78 9.44 -9.87
CA LEU A 4 8.25 8.12 -10.13
C LEU A 4 7.72 7.92 -11.57
N ASP A 5 7.74 8.95 -12.42
CA ASP A 5 7.42 8.84 -13.86
C ASP A 5 8.53 8.10 -14.66
N ASN A 6 9.66 7.76 -14.03
CA ASN A 6 10.74 7.04 -14.70
C ASN A 6 10.56 5.52 -14.52
N LYS A 7 10.33 4.80 -15.62
CA LYS A 7 10.25 3.32 -15.64
C LYS A 7 11.43 2.66 -14.93
N GLU A 8 12.60 3.31 -14.98
CA GLU A 8 13.83 2.85 -14.32
C GLU A 8 13.72 2.82 -12.79
N GLU A 9 12.93 3.72 -12.17
CA GLU A 9 12.74 3.74 -10.72
C GLU A 9 11.85 2.59 -10.25
N ILE A 10 10.76 2.32 -10.97
CA ILE A 10 9.86 1.19 -10.66
C ILE A 10 10.60 -0.14 -10.85
N GLN A 11 11.51 -0.22 -11.83
CA GLN A 11 12.25 -1.44 -12.12
C GLN A 11 13.17 -1.88 -10.97
N LYS A 12 13.62 -0.96 -10.11
CA LYS A 12 14.41 -1.32 -8.92
C LYS A 12 13.65 -2.21 -7.95
N TYR A 13 12.33 -2.12 -7.94
CA TYR A 13 11.44 -2.91 -7.08
C TYR A 13 11.00 -4.24 -7.74
N GLN A 14 11.61 -4.62 -8.86
CA GLN A 14 11.29 -5.87 -9.53
C GLN A 14 11.65 -7.08 -8.64
N GLY A 15 10.74 -8.04 -8.56
CA GLY A 15 10.89 -9.23 -7.72
C GLY A 15 10.34 -9.07 -6.29
N TYR A 16 9.92 -7.87 -5.90
CA TYR A 16 9.22 -7.63 -4.63
C TYR A 16 7.72 -7.78 -4.78
N ASN A 17 7.10 -8.37 -3.78
CA ASN A 17 5.68 -8.66 -3.76
C ASN A 17 4.99 -8.15 -2.50
N ILE A 18 3.70 -7.85 -2.67
CA ILE A 18 2.78 -7.41 -1.63
C ILE A 18 1.53 -8.28 -1.66
N GLN A 19 0.84 -8.38 -0.53
CA GLN A 19 -0.44 -9.09 -0.45
C GLN A 19 -1.53 -8.39 -1.27
N GLY A 20 -2.37 -9.19 -1.94
CA GLY A 20 -3.46 -8.69 -2.76
C GLY A 20 -4.49 -7.83 -2.01
N SER A 21 -4.55 -7.94 -0.67
CA SER A 21 -5.36 -7.05 0.18
C SER A 21 -5.08 -5.57 -0.07
N LEU A 22 -3.83 -5.20 -0.36
CA LEU A 22 -3.43 -3.82 -0.58
C LEU A 22 -3.92 -3.30 -1.95
N LEU A 23 -3.78 -4.10 -3.02
CA LEU A 23 -4.37 -3.77 -4.34
C LEU A 23 -5.89 -3.66 -4.26
N LYS A 24 -6.54 -4.60 -3.57
CA LYS A 24 -7.99 -4.60 -3.39
C LYS A 24 -8.47 -3.34 -2.65
N ALA A 25 -7.73 -2.90 -1.63
CA ALA A 25 -8.04 -1.66 -0.92
C ALA A 25 -7.98 -0.43 -1.83
N ARG A 26 -7.01 -0.35 -2.75
CA ARG A 26 -6.93 0.75 -3.75
C ARG A 26 -8.10 0.76 -4.71
N MET A 27 -8.43 -0.40 -5.28
CA MET A 27 -9.56 -0.53 -6.20
C MET A 27 -10.88 -0.16 -5.50
N LEU A 28 -11.04 -0.59 -4.25
CA LEU A 28 -12.20 -0.24 -3.43
C LEU A 28 -12.24 1.25 -3.10
N TYR A 29 -11.10 1.88 -2.77
CA TYR A 29 -11.02 3.32 -2.53
C TYR A 29 -11.52 4.13 -3.73
N ILE A 30 -11.05 3.79 -4.94
CA ILE A 30 -11.51 4.45 -6.17
C ILE A 30 -13.01 4.26 -6.34
N HIS A 31 -13.51 3.02 -6.19
CA HIS A 31 -14.92 2.71 -6.38
C HIS A 31 -15.83 3.47 -5.40
N VAL A 32 -15.47 3.48 -4.11
CA VAL A 32 -16.29 4.09 -3.05
C VAL A 32 -16.29 5.62 -3.14
N ASN A 33 -15.14 6.23 -3.42
CA ASN A 33 -15.01 7.70 -3.36
C ASN A 33 -15.23 8.39 -4.72
N TYR A 34 -14.96 7.71 -5.83
CA TYR A 34 -14.98 8.29 -7.17
C TYR A 34 -15.90 7.54 -8.15
N GLY A 35 -16.46 6.40 -7.76
CA GLY A 35 -17.40 5.62 -8.57
C GLY A 35 -16.76 4.73 -9.64
N VAL A 36 -17.59 3.90 -10.26
CA VAL A 36 -17.15 2.88 -11.23
C VAL A 36 -16.52 3.44 -12.51
N ALA A 37 -16.97 4.61 -12.98
CA ALA A 37 -16.39 5.26 -14.15
C ALA A 37 -14.92 5.64 -13.93
N SER A 38 -14.60 6.10 -12.73
CA SER A 38 -13.24 6.47 -12.32
C SER A 38 -12.31 5.26 -12.23
N VAL A 39 -12.84 4.09 -11.83
CA VAL A 39 -12.08 2.82 -11.88
C VAL A 39 -11.60 2.55 -13.31
N LYS A 40 -12.51 2.64 -14.28
CA LYS A 40 -12.18 2.44 -15.70
C LYS A 40 -11.14 3.45 -16.18
N GLN A 41 -11.34 4.73 -15.86
CA GLN A 41 -10.43 5.80 -16.26
C GLN A 41 -9.01 5.57 -15.73
N VAL A 42 -8.86 5.19 -14.45
CA VAL A 42 -7.54 4.87 -13.87
C VAL A 42 -6.92 3.67 -14.58
N LEU A 43 -7.65 2.56 -14.74
CA LEU A 43 -7.15 1.35 -15.40
C LEU A 43 -6.72 1.58 -16.85
N GLU A 44 -7.33 2.52 -17.56
CA GLU A 44 -6.96 2.88 -18.94
C GLU A 44 -5.62 3.60 -19.06
N THR A 45 -5.12 4.19 -17.97
CA THR A 45 -3.79 4.83 -17.95
C THR A 45 -2.64 3.88 -17.65
N LEU A 46 -2.95 2.66 -17.19
CA LEU A 46 -1.95 1.70 -16.77
C LEU A 46 -1.35 0.94 -17.96
N PRO A 47 -0.06 0.54 -17.88
CA PRO A 47 0.52 -0.44 -18.79
C PRO A 47 -0.31 -1.73 -18.83
N GLN A 48 -0.30 -2.39 -19.99
CA GLN A 48 -1.12 -3.57 -20.25
C GLN A 48 -0.97 -4.68 -19.19
N GLU A 49 0.26 -4.97 -18.76
CA GLU A 49 0.55 -6.00 -17.75
C GLU A 49 -0.13 -5.70 -16.40
N ALA A 50 0.01 -4.48 -15.89
CA ALA A 50 -0.63 -4.06 -14.64
C ALA A 50 -2.15 -4.04 -14.77
N LYS A 51 -2.67 -3.59 -15.92
CA LYS A 51 -4.11 -3.60 -16.22
C LYS A 51 -4.68 -5.01 -16.24
N GLU A 52 -3.98 -5.98 -16.82
CA GLU A 52 -4.40 -7.39 -16.85
C GLU A 52 -4.50 -8.01 -15.46
N ILE A 53 -3.58 -7.67 -14.55
CA ILE A 53 -3.64 -8.11 -13.16
C ILE A 53 -4.86 -7.51 -12.46
N LEU A 54 -5.08 -6.21 -12.60
CA LEU A 54 -6.13 -5.48 -11.88
C LEU A 54 -7.55 -5.68 -12.44
N THR A 55 -7.67 -6.18 -13.68
CA THR A 55 -8.97 -6.53 -14.29
C THR A 55 -9.42 -7.96 -13.97
N LYS A 56 -8.52 -8.80 -13.45
CA LYS A 56 -8.83 -10.13 -12.93
C LYS A 56 -9.27 -10.05 -11.46
N SER A 57 -9.80 -11.15 -10.94
CA SER A 57 -10.09 -11.28 -9.51
C SER A 57 -8.79 -11.15 -8.69
N ILE A 58 -8.73 -10.16 -7.81
CA ILE A 58 -7.62 -9.98 -6.85
C ILE A 58 -7.94 -10.77 -5.58
N TYR A 59 -7.14 -11.80 -5.29
CA TYR A 59 -7.27 -12.61 -4.08
C TYR A 59 -6.41 -12.03 -2.97
N ILE A 60 -7.02 -11.78 -1.81
CA ILE A 60 -6.38 -11.03 -0.71
C ILE A 60 -5.13 -11.70 -0.13
N GLY A 61 -5.04 -13.03 -0.23
CA GLY A 61 -3.97 -13.86 0.35
C GLY A 61 -2.83 -14.19 -0.64
N GLU A 62 -2.95 -13.75 -1.89
CA GLU A 62 -1.96 -14.01 -2.93
C GLU A 62 -0.93 -12.88 -3.03
N TRP A 63 0.23 -13.22 -3.58
CA TRP A 63 1.34 -12.31 -3.82
C TRP A 63 1.22 -11.66 -5.19
N TYR A 64 1.36 -10.33 -5.22
CA TYR A 64 1.35 -9.54 -6.45
C TYR A 64 2.59 -8.64 -6.49
N PRO A 65 3.13 -8.34 -7.68
CA PRO A 65 4.28 -7.45 -7.79
C PRO A 65 3.98 -6.06 -7.22
N ILE A 66 4.86 -5.53 -6.38
CA ILE A 66 4.70 -4.18 -5.81
C ILE A 66 4.65 -3.10 -6.90
N THR A 67 5.28 -3.33 -8.04
CA THR A 67 5.27 -2.42 -9.19
C THR A 67 3.85 -2.14 -9.68
N VAL A 68 2.92 -3.09 -9.55
CA VAL A 68 1.50 -2.89 -9.89
C VAL A 68 0.86 -1.89 -8.93
N LEU A 69 1.14 -1.99 -7.63
CA LEU A 69 0.64 -1.04 -6.63
C LEU A 69 1.21 0.35 -6.88
N MET A 70 2.52 0.45 -7.15
CA MET A 70 3.18 1.75 -7.42
C MET A 70 2.56 2.46 -8.62
N LEU A 71 2.33 1.73 -9.72
CA LEU A 71 1.68 2.26 -10.91
C LEU A 71 0.24 2.68 -10.64
N LEU A 72 -0.49 1.89 -9.86
CA LEU A 72 -1.87 2.20 -9.47
C LEU A 72 -1.95 3.45 -8.59
N ASP A 73 -1.08 3.58 -7.59
CA ASP A 73 -1.03 4.72 -6.68
C ASP A 73 -0.66 6.02 -7.42
N GLN A 74 0.27 5.93 -8.38
CA GLN A 74 0.59 7.05 -9.28
C GLN A 74 -0.59 7.45 -10.17
N ALA A 75 -1.27 6.47 -10.76
CA ALA A 75 -2.42 6.73 -11.61
C ALA A 75 -3.58 7.36 -10.83
N ILE A 76 -3.85 6.89 -9.60
CA ILE A 76 -4.84 7.49 -8.70
C ILE A 76 -4.48 8.95 -8.42
N SER A 77 -3.26 9.22 -7.95
CA SER A 77 -2.80 10.58 -7.64
C SER A 77 -2.94 11.50 -8.86
N LYS A 78 -2.47 11.07 -10.03
CA LYS A 78 -2.47 11.90 -11.25
C LYS A 78 -3.87 12.17 -11.81
N ILE A 79 -4.76 11.19 -11.76
CA ILE A 79 -6.05 11.25 -12.46
C ILE A 79 -7.17 11.76 -11.56
N LEU A 80 -7.17 11.35 -10.29
CA LEU A 80 -8.28 11.59 -9.37
C LEU A 80 -7.97 12.66 -8.33
N ALA A 81 -6.69 12.96 -8.10
CA ALA A 81 -6.26 13.85 -7.03
C ALA A 81 -4.99 14.67 -7.37
N PRO A 82 -4.90 15.33 -8.56
CA PRO A 82 -3.68 15.94 -9.07
C PRO A 82 -3.11 17.05 -8.18
N ASP A 83 -3.97 17.73 -7.41
CA ASP A 83 -3.62 18.82 -6.50
C ASP A 83 -3.75 18.42 -5.02
N ASN A 84 -3.89 17.12 -4.72
CA ASN A 84 -4.01 16.61 -3.35
C ASN A 84 -2.71 15.97 -2.87
N ASP A 85 -1.90 16.75 -2.16
CA ASP A 85 -0.65 16.27 -1.57
C ASP A 85 -0.85 15.17 -0.50
N LYS A 86 -2.08 15.01 0.01
CA LYS A 86 -2.43 14.02 1.05
C LYS A 86 -2.99 12.71 0.49
N ILE A 87 -3.07 12.54 -0.82
CA ILE A 87 -3.70 11.35 -1.42
C ILE A 87 -3.09 10.05 -0.91
N TYR A 88 -1.77 9.97 -0.71
CA TYR A 88 -1.12 8.77 -0.19
C TYR A 88 -1.48 8.48 1.28
N GLU A 89 -1.63 9.52 2.11
CA GLU A 89 -2.09 9.39 3.49
C GLU A 89 -3.54 8.88 3.52
N GLU A 90 -4.41 9.42 2.67
CA GLU A 90 -5.80 8.98 2.55
C GLU A 90 -5.91 7.53 2.08
N LEU A 91 -5.11 7.14 1.09
CA LEU A 91 -5.01 5.76 0.61
C LEU A 91 -4.53 4.82 1.72
N GLY A 92 -3.55 5.24 2.52
CA GLY A 92 -3.06 4.51 3.69
C GLY A 92 -4.14 4.35 4.75
N ALA A 93 -4.81 5.45 5.12
CA ALA A 93 -5.89 5.46 6.10
C ALA A 93 -7.07 4.58 5.67
N PHE A 94 -7.47 4.65 4.40
CA PHE A 94 -8.53 3.80 3.86
C PHE A 94 -8.14 2.32 3.89
N SER A 95 -6.91 1.99 3.48
CA SER A 95 -6.41 0.62 3.53
C SER A 95 -6.37 0.08 4.96
N ALA A 96 -5.88 0.86 5.91
CA ALA A 96 -5.89 0.51 7.33
C ALA A 96 -7.33 0.28 7.82
N GLY A 97 -8.27 1.17 7.50
CA GLY A 97 -9.67 1.03 7.88
C GLY A 97 -10.32 -0.25 7.36
N VAL A 98 -10.14 -0.58 6.08
CA VAL A 98 -10.70 -1.82 5.48
C VAL A 98 -10.06 -3.07 6.06
N ASN A 99 -8.73 -3.06 6.25
CA ASN A 99 -7.99 -4.23 6.71
C ASN A 99 -8.22 -4.50 8.20
N LEU A 100 -8.22 -3.46 9.03
CA LEU A 100 -8.44 -3.53 10.48
C LEU A 100 -9.91 -3.76 10.86
N SER A 101 -10.87 -3.48 9.97
CA SER A 101 -12.27 -3.88 10.16
C SER A 101 -12.60 -5.26 9.58
N GLY A 102 -11.67 -5.83 8.79
CA GLY A 102 -11.81 -7.12 8.12
C GLY A 102 -10.84 -8.17 8.64
N ALA A 103 -9.93 -8.61 7.77
CA ALA A 103 -9.03 -9.75 8.01
C ALA A 103 -8.14 -9.59 9.26
N TYR A 104 -7.92 -8.36 9.73
CA TYR A 104 -7.04 -8.04 10.86
C TYR A 104 -7.78 -7.41 12.04
N GLU A 105 -9.11 -7.55 12.12
CA GLU A 105 -9.91 -7.08 13.26
C GLU A 105 -9.37 -7.51 14.64
N PRO A 106 -8.86 -8.76 14.82
CA PRO A 106 -8.29 -9.16 16.10
C PRO A 106 -7.09 -8.31 16.57
N LEU A 107 -6.43 -7.58 15.67
CA LEU A 107 -5.33 -6.67 16.03
C LEU A 107 -5.83 -5.40 16.75
N THR A 108 -7.08 -4.99 16.52
CA THR A 108 -7.64 -3.73 17.04
C THR A 108 -8.13 -3.81 18.50
N ARG A 109 -8.31 -5.02 19.04
CA ARG A 109 -8.81 -5.24 20.40
C ARG A 109 -7.73 -5.21 21.49
N LYS A 110 -6.50 -4.86 21.13
CA LYS A 110 -5.31 -4.96 21.99
C LYS A 110 -4.87 -3.60 22.48
N ASN A 111 -4.01 -3.58 23.50
CA ASN A 111 -3.33 -2.33 23.90
C ASN A 111 -2.36 -1.88 22.77
N ILE A 112 -1.98 -0.60 22.80
CA ILE A 112 -1.16 0.01 21.75
C ILE A 112 0.18 -0.70 21.54
N HIS A 113 0.80 -1.22 22.60
CA HIS A 113 2.09 -1.91 22.49
C HIS A 113 1.97 -3.23 21.74
N GLU A 114 0.95 -4.02 22.05
CA GLU A 114 0.69 -5.27 21.34
C GLU A 114 0.34 -5.01 19.87
N PHE A 115 -0.42 -3.94 19.57
CA PHE A 115 -0.71 -3.56 18.19
C PHE A 115 0.57 -3.25 17.41
N LEU A 116 1.47 -2.44 17.98
CA LEU A 116 2.73 -2.06 17.36
C LEU A 116 3.71 -3.25 17.22
N GLU A 117 3.77 -4.12 18.21
CA GLU A 117 4.57 -5.34 18.18
C GLU A 117 4.08 -6.30 17.08
N LEU A 118 2.77 -6.53 16.98
CA LEU A 118 2.19 -7.36 15.94
C LEU A 118 2.38 -6.77 14.54
N THR A 119 2.35 -5.45 14.41
CA THR A 119 2.63 -4.76 13.15
C THR A 119 4.04 -5.10 12.65
N ALA A 120 5.04 -5.10 13.55
CA ALA A 120 6.39 -5.52 13.20
C ALA A 120 6.47 -7.03 12.91
N LEU A 121 5.86 -7.87 13.75
CA LEU A 121 5.88 -9.33 13.59
C LEU A 121 5.24 -9.80 12.28
N LEU A 122 4.13 -9.19 11.89
CA LEU A 122 3.36 -9.56 10.69
C LEU A 122 3.86 -8.87 9.42
N HIS A 123 4.94 -8.08 9.48
CA HIS A 123 5.46 -7.35 8.33
C HIS A 123 5.63 -8.24 7.09
N LYS A 124 6.23 -9.43 7.27
CA LYS A 124 6.45 -10.41 6.21
C LYS A 124 5.18 -11.11 5.71
N THR A 125 4.07 -10.99 6.44
CA THR A 125 2.76 -11.44 5.96
C THR A 125 2.20 -10.48 4.91
N TYR A 126 2.56 -9.20 4.95
CA TYR A 126 2.02 -8.18 4.02
C TYR A 126 2.90 -7.96 2.79
N GLN A 127 4.20 -8.20 2.92
CA GLN A 127 5.21 -7.98 1.87
C GLN A 127 6.39 -8.93 2.05
N ASP A 128 7.03 -9.35 0.96
CA ASP A 128 8.16 -10.30 1.02
C ASP A 128 9.52 -9.63 1.21
N PHE A 129 9.59 -8.30 1.09
CA PHE A 129 10.80 -7.50 1.18
C PHE A 129 10.81 -6.64 2.45
N GLY A 130 12.02 -6.24 2.87
CA GLY A 130 12.24 -5.44 4.07
C GLY A 130 11.92 -6.15 5.38
N ASP A 131 12.36 -5.55 6.49
CA ASP A 131 12.14 -6.07 7.83
C ASP A 131 11.56 -4.99 8.74
N ALA A 132 10.90 -5.42 9.82
CA ALA A 132 10.37 -4.51 10.82
C ALA A 132 10.81 -4.91 12.22
N GLN A 133 11.09 -3.90 13.04
CA GLN A 133 11.48 -4.09 14.44
C GLN A 133 10.62 -3.20 15.33
N TYR A 134 10.29 -3.72 16.50
CA TYR A 134 9.55 -3.00 17.52
C TYR A 134 10.40 -2.89 18.79
N LEU A 135 10.49 -1.68 19.33
CA LEU A 135 11.16 -1.39 20.59
C LEU A 135 10.24 -0.54 21.47
N ARG A 136 9.88 -1.07 22.64
CA ARG A 136 9.16 -0.29 23.66
C ARG A 136 10.10 0.70 24.33
N LEU A 137 9.72 1.98 24.37
CA LEU A 137 10.52 3.05 24.98
C LEU A 137 9.94 3.48 26.35
N ALA A 138 8.61 3.51 26.47
CA ALA A 138 7.89 3.83 27.70
C ALA A 138 6.51 3.16 27.73
N ASN A 139 5.63 3.56 28.65
CA ASN A 139 4.24 3.08 28.72
C ASN A 139 3.32 3.62 27.61
N ASN A 140 3.70 4.73 27.00
CA ASN A 140 2.95 5.40 25.94
C ASN A 140 3.84 5.75 24.74
N ALA A 141 5.03 5.15 24.66
CA ALA A 141 6.00 5.42 23.60
C ALA A 141 6.69 4.13 23.16
N ALA A 142 6.87 4.00 21.85
CA ALA A 142 7.61 2.92 21.23
C ALA A 142 8.19 3.41 19.89
N LEU A 143 9.19 2.68 19.40
CA LEU A 143 9.75 2.83 18.08
C LEU A 143 9.35 1.61 17.25
N VAL A 144 8.77 1.84 16.07
CA VAL A 144 8.67 0.82 15.02
C VAL A 144 9.60 1.25 13.91
N GLN A 145 10.60 0.42 13.62
CA GLN A 145 11.59 0.68 12.57
C GLN A 145 11.33 -0.25 11.40
N PHE A 146 11.24 0.31 10.19
CA PHE A 146 11.18 -0.45 8.95
C PHE A 146 12.51 -0.33 8.21
N LEU A 147 13.07 -1.47 7.80
CA LEU A 147 14.35 -1.60 7.15
C LEU A 147 14.11 -2.10 5.73
N TYR A 148 14.05 -1.19 4.77
CA TYR A 148 13.85 -1.55 3.37
C TYR A 148 15.18 -1.73 2.64
N PRO A 149 15.31 -2.73 1.73
CA PRO A 149 16.53 -2.90 0.94
C PRO A 149 16.81 -1.72 0.01
N ILE A 150 15.74 -1.05 -0.42
CA ILE A 150 15.77 0.20 -1.18
C ILE A 150 15.15 1.26 -0.28
N LEU A 151 15.91 2.31 0.02
CA LEU A 151 15.40 3.40 0.85
C LEU A 151 14.22 4.08 0.15
N PRO A 152 13.14 4.40 0.88
CA PRO A 152 12.08 5.21 0.34
C PRO A 152 12.62 6.60 -0.03
N PRO A 153 12.04 7.27 -1.04
CA PRO A 153 12.41 8.65 -1.37
C PRO A 153 12.31 9.57 -0.16
N GLU A 154 13.27 10.49 0.00
CA GLU A 154 13.36 11.39 1.17
C GLU A 154 12.09 12.20 1.42
N LYS A 155 11.34 12.55 0.38
CA LYS A 155 10.06 13.27 0.49
C LYS A 155 8.97 12.53 1.27
N PHE A 156 9.16 11.24 1.54
CA PHE A 156 8.25 10.40 2.33
C PHE A 156 8.81 10.05 3.72
N CYS A 157 9.92 10.67 4.14
CA CYS A 157 10.54 10.54 5.46
C CYS A 157 10.50 11.88 6.21
#